data_AF-A0A383D5N7-F1
#
_entry.id   AF-A0A383D5N7-F1
#
_cell.length_a   1.000
_cell.length_b   1.000
_cell.length_c   1.000
_cell.angle_alpha   90.00
_cell.angle_beta   90.00
_cell.angle_gamma   90.00
#
_symmetry.space_group_name_H-M   'P 1'
#
loop_
_entity.id
_entity.type
_entity.pdbx_description
1 polymer ?
#
loop_
_entity_poly.entity_id
_entity_poly.type
_entity_poly.pdbx_seq_one_letter_code
_entity_poly.pdbx_strand_id
1 'polypeptide(L)'
;MYKILLSLFILFLISADIFADNHSLNFDGSNDYVNISDNASLDIQFPITLEAWFNKSSNSGWDMIVDKRLSNDSVCNYGIGTANGRPGFYFRNGSWTTHVSSTTVPLNEWHHMAAVYDGANVVIYLDGIQVYSG
;
A
#
# COMPACT_ATOMS: atom_id res chain seq x y z
N MET A 1 36.06 -53.12 13.67
CA MET A 1 36.65 -51.80 13.35
C MET A 1 35.62 -51.05 12.50
N TYR A 2 34.74 -50.28 13.13
CA TYR A 2 33.65 -49.57 12.43
C TYR A 2 34.04 -48.11 12.29
N LYS A 3 34.19 -47.62 11.05
CA LYS A 3 34.39 -46.19 10.76
C LYS A 3 33.02 -45.53 10.67
N ILE A 4 32.70 -44.67 11.62
CA ILE A 4 31.56 -43.75 11.55
C ILE A 4 32.05 -42.52 10.80
N LEU A 5 31.43 -42.22 9.65
CA LEU A 5 31.69 -41.01 8.89
C LEU A 5 30.69 -39.94 9.37
N LEU A 6 31.17 -38.92 10.07
CA LEU A 6 30.37 -37.75 10.45
C LEU A 6 30.49 -36.73 9.31
N SER A 7 29.42 -36.56 8.52
CA SER A 7 29.36 -35.52 7.50
C SER A 7 28.82 -34.23 8.12
N LEU A 8 29.69 -33.23 8.27
CA LEU A 8 29.33 -31.89 8.76
C LEU A 8 28.89 -31.03 7.57
N PHE A 9 27.60 -30.71 7.47
CA PHE A 9 27.09 -29.73 6.51
C PHE A 9 27.17 -28.34 7.15
N ILE A 10 28.14 -27.53 6.76
CA ILE A 10 28.19 -26.11 7.13
C ILE A 10 27.34 -25.35 6.10
N LEU A 11 26.17 -24.89 6.53
CA LEU A 11 25.32 -24.01 5.74
C LEU A 11 25.89 -22.59 5.83
N PHE A 12 26.55 -22.11 4.77
CA PHE A 12 26.89 -20.70 4.64
C PHE A 12 25.60 -19.94 4.26
N LEU A 13 24.95 -19.33 5.25
CA LEU A 13 23.98 -18.27 5.00
C LEU A 13 24.77 -17.05 4.53
N ILE A 14 24.85 -16.87 3.21
CA ILE A 14 25.24 -15.58 2.66
C ILE A 14 24.08 -14.64 3.00
N SER A 15 24.28 -13.76 3.98
CA SER A 15 23.48 -12.54 4.07
C SER A 15 23.75 -11.80 2.76
N ALA A 16 22.86 -11.94 1.79
CA ALA A 16 22.79 -10.92 0.76
C ALA A 16 22.37 -9.67 1.51
N ASP A 17 23.30 -8.75 1.74
CA ASP A 17 22.94 -7.37 1.99
C ASP A 17 22.18 -6.94 0.74
N ILE A 18 20.85 -7.06 0.79
CA ILE A 18 19.97 -6.50 -0.21
C ILE A 18 20.12 -5.00 0.00
N PHE A 19 21.09 -4.39 -0.69
CA PHE A 19 21.13 -2.96 -0.89
C PHE A 19 19.94 -2.61 -1.79
N ALA A 20 18.74 -2.63 -1.21
CA ALA A 20 17.64 -1.88 -1.76
C ALA A 20 18.04 -0.42 -1.56
N ASP A 21 18.31 0.29 -2.64
CA ASP A 21 18.43 1.74 -2.61
C ASP A 21 17.10 2.28 -2.09
N ASN A 22 17.05 2.58 -0.80
CA ASN A 22 15.82 2.94 -0.09
C ASN A 22 15.55 4.43 -0.33
N HIS A 23 15.05 4.73 -1.52
CA HIS A 23 14.64 6.07 -1.88
C HIS A 23 13.18 6.30 -1.48
N SER A 24 12.97 7.29 -0.64
CA SER A 24 11.65 7.79 -0.28
C SER A 24 11.54 9.27 -0.59
N LEU A 25 10.33 9.71 -0.93
CA LEU A 25 9.99 11.12 -0.92
C LEU A 25 9.55 11.51 0.49
N ASN A 26 10.00 12.67 0.96
CA ASN A 26 9.54 13.26 2.20
C ASN A 26 8.54 14.37 1.88
N PHE A 27 7.36 14.30 2.48
CA PHE A 27 6.29 15.28 2.32
C PHE A 27 6.15 16.03 3.65
N ASP A 28 6.20 17.36 3.63
CA ASP A 28 6.19 18.16 4.86
C ASP A 28 4.81 18.26 5.55
N GLY A 29 3.78 17.66 4.94
CA GLY A 29 2.41 17.69 5.39
C GLY A 29 1.60 18.89 4.85
N SER A 30 2.18 19.70 3.96
CA SER A 30 1.60 20.92 3.40
C SER A 30 1.84 21.03 1.90
N ASN A 31 0.79 20.82 1.09
CA ASN A 31 0.79 21.05 -0.36
C ASN A 31 1.80 20.23 -1.21
N ASP A 32 2.56 19.31 -0.60
CA ASP A 32 3.47 18.44 -1.32
C ASP A 32 2.73 17.24 -1.91
N TYR A 33 2.96 16.98 -3.20
CA TYR A 33 2.51 15.78 -3.89
C TYR A 33 3.35 15.55 -5.15
N VAL A 34 3.43 14.30 -5.59
CA VAL A 34 3.91 13.99 -6.94
C VAL A 34 2.72 14.06 -7.89
N ASN A 35 2.82 14.92 -8.89
CA ASN A 35 1.81 15.01 -9.93
C ASN A 35 2.22 14.19 -11.16
N ILE A 36 1.39 13.22 -11.53
CA ILE A 36 1.49 12.53 -12.81
C ILE A 36 0.41 13.10 -13.71
N SER A 37 0.82 13.65 -14.87
CA SER A 37 -0.14 14.17 -15.85
C SER A 37 -1.12 13.09 -16.27
N ASP A 38 -2.37 13.49 -16.46
CA ASP A 38 -3.44 12.58 -16.84
C ASP A 38 -3.09 11.81 -18.12
N ASN A 39 -3.41 10.51 -18.11
CA ASN A 39 -3.12 9.62 -19.20
C ASN A 39 -4.15 8.48 -19.23
N ALA A 40 -4.69 8.18 -20.41
CA ALA A 40 -5.69 7.14 -20.59
C ALA A 40 -5.22 5.74 -20.16
N SER A 41 -3.91 5.48 -20.11
CA SER A 41 -3.36 4.23 -19.56
C SER A 41 -3.58 4.06 -18.05
N LEU A 42 -3.88 5.16 -17.35
CA LEU A 42 -4.24 5.18 -15.93
C LEU A 42 -5.77 5.28 -15.72
N ASP A 43 -6.57 5.18 -16.78
CA ASP A 43 -8.02 5.05 -16.65
C ASP A 43 -8.40 3.58 -16.47
N ILE A 44 -7.93 3.00 -15.38
CA ILE A 44 -8.07 1.57 -15.09
C ILE A 44 -9.55 1.22 -14.87
N GLN A 45 -10.03 0.23 -15.61
CA GLN A 45 -11.26 -0.48 -15.33
C GLN A 45 -10.92 -1.79 -14.60
N PHE A 46 -11.70 -2.11 -13.57
CA PHE A 46 -11.45 -3.21 -12.65
C PHE A 46 -11.28 -4.57 -13.34
N PRO A 47 -10.49 -5.51 -12.77
CA PRO A 47 -9.89 -5.52 -11.42
C PRO A 47 -8.69 -4.58 -11.24
N ILE A 48 -8.36 -4.22 -10.00
CA ILE A 48 -7.22 -3.35 -9.67
C ILE A 48 -6.55 -3.77 -8.36
N THR A 49 -5.23 -3.61 -8.29
CA THR A 49 -4.48 -3.62 -7.03
C THR A 49 -3.68 -2.33 -6.94
N LEU A 50 -3.76 -1.65 -5.80
CA LEU A 50 -2.92 -0.51 -5.47
C LEU A 50 -2.11 -0.85 -4.24
N GLU A 51 -0.80 -0.61 -4.29
CA GLU A 51 0.08 -0.82 -3.16
C GLU A 51 1.14 0.25 -3.05
N ALA A 52 1.55 0.55 -1.82
CA ALA A 52 2.61 1.50 -1.54
C ALA A 52 3.20 1.25 -0.15
N TRP A 53 4.49 1.58 -0.01
CA TRP A 53 5.10 1.82 1.29
C TRP A 53 4.87 3.27 1.70
N PHE A 54 4.53 3.49 2.97
CA PHE A 54 4.34 4.84 3.52
C PHE A 54 4.78 4.91 4.98
N ASN A 55 5.11 6.12 5.44
CA ASN A 55 5.38 6.45 6.83
C ASN A 55 4.66 7.76 7.15
N LYS A 56 3.92 7.81 8.26
CA LYS A 56 3.15 8.99 8.67
C LYS A 56 3.35 9.34 10.13
N SER A 57 3.30 10.65 10.41
CA SER A 57 3.53 11.22 11.74
C SER A 57 2.24 11.60 12.49
N SER A 58 1.08 11.56 11.83
CA SER A 58 -0.21 11.88 12.44
C SER A 58 -1.36 11.14 11.77
N ASN A 59 -2.52 11.15 12.44
CA ASN A 59 -3.78 10.61 11.94
C ASN A 59 -4.81 11.73 11.90
N SER A 60 -5.22 12.17 10.71
CA SER A 60 -6.23 13.23 10.58
C SER A 60 -6.97 13.12 9.25
N GLY A 61 -8.30 12.99 9.29
CA GLY A 61 -9.11 13.03 8.07
C GLY A 61 -8.69 11.97 7.06
N TRP A 62 -8.67 12.33 5.78
CA TRP A 62 -8.14 11.47 4.71
C TRP A 62 -6.74 11.91 4.32
N ASP A 63 -5.76 11.03 4.56
CA ASP A 63 -4.39 11.16 4.05
C ASP A 63 -4.23 10.23 2.84
N MET A 64 -4.15 10.82 1.64
CA MET A 64 -4.03 10.08 0.40
C MET A 64 -2.57 9.63 0.18
N ILE A 65 -2.40 8.35 -0.17
CA ILE A 65 -1.09 7.79 -0.53
C ILE A 65 -0.99 7.70 -2.06
N VAL A 66 -2.04 7.19 -2.71
CA VAL A 66 -2.22 7.19 -4.17
C VAL A 66 -3.63 7.67 -4.48
N ASP A 67 -3.76 8.64 -5.37
CA ASP A 67 -5.05 9.22 -5.75
C ASP A 67 -5.09 9.48 -7.26
N LYS A 68 -6.05 8.88 -7.95
CA LYS A 68 -6.45 9.25 -9.31
C LYS A 68 -7.80 9.94 -9.23
N ARG A 69 -7.87 11.18 -9.70
CA ARG A 69 -9.13 11.94 -9.81
C ARG A 69 -9.66 11.95 -11.24
N LEU A 70 -10.95 12.22 -11.37
CA LEU A 70 -11.59 12.63 -12.62
C LEU A 70 -11.38 14.15 -12.80
N SER A 71 -11.68 14.64 -14.00
CA SER A 71 -11.35 15.97 -14.58
C SER A 71 -11.63 17.24 -13.74
N ASN A 72 -12.22 17.12 -12.55
CA ASN A 72 -12.25 18.14 -11.52
C ASN A 72 -11.83 17.54 -10.18
N ASP A 73 -10.96 18.24 -9.43
CA ASP A 73 -10.37 17.78 -8.17
C ASP A 73 -11.39 17.35 -7.08
N SER A 74 -12.69 17.47 -7.33
CA SER A 74 -13.77 17.06 -6.45
C SER A 74 -14.24 15.62 -6.64
N VAL A 75 -13.87 14.94 -7.73
CA VAL A 75 -14.33 13.57 -7.99
C VAL A 75 -13.15 12.61 -8.08
N CYS A 76 -12.93 11.86 -7.00
CA CYS A 76 -11.96 10.78 -6.97
C CYS A 76 -12.41 9.60 -7.86
N ASN A 77 -11.48 8.96 -8.57
CA ASN A 77 -11.71 7.79 -9.42
C ASN A 77 -11.35 6.49 -8.68
N TYR A 78 -10.11 6.38 -8.23
CA TYR A 78 -9.62 5.29 -7.38
C TYR A 78 -8.42 5.74 -6.56
N GLY A 79 -8.16 5.07 -5.44
CA GLY A 79 -6.99 5.37 -4.63
C GLY A 79 -6.94 4.63 -3.30
N ILE A 80 -5.77 4.73 -2.66
CA ILE A 80 -5.50 4.21 -1.31
C ILE A 80 -5.01 5.33 -0.41
N GLY A 81 -5.38 5.25 0.86
CA GLY A 81 -4.99 6.20 1.87
C GLY A 81 -5.37 5.72 3.27
N THR A 82 -5.34 6.63 4.22
CA THR A 82 -5.82 6.37 5.58
C THR A 82 -6.93 7.33 5.97
N ALA A 83 -8.04 6.82 6.50
CA ALA A 83 -9.14 7.60 7.05
C ALA A 83 -9.07 7.60 8.58
N ASN A 84 -8.68 8.73 9.17
CA ASN A 84 -8.38 8.87 10.60
C ASN A 84 -7.40 7.79 11.08
N GLY A 85 -6.34 7.55 10.29
CA GLY A 85 -5.32 6.54 10.57
C GLY A 85 -5.70 5.11 10.24
N ARG A 86 -6.84 4.85 9.59
CA ARG A 86 -7.26 3.48 9.23
C ARG A 86 -7.07 3.24 7.73
N PRO A 87 -6.39 2.18 7.28
CA PRO A 87 -6.24 1.86 5.86
C PRO A 87 -7.57 1.85 5.13
N GLY A 88 -7.64 2.58 4.02
CA GLY A 88 -8.84 2.76 3.23
C GLY A 88 -8.57 2.69 1.73
N PHE A 89 -9.53 2.13 1.01
CA PHE A 89 -9.55 2.03 -0.44
C PHE A 89 -10.85 2.63 -0.95
N TYR A 90 -10.79 3.43 -2.00
CA TYR A 90 -11.96 3.93 -2.69
C TYR A 90 -11.83 3.71 -4.18
N PHE A 91 -12.98 3.57 -4.82
CA PHE A 91 -13.07 3.45 -6.26
C PHE A 91 -14.45 3.86 -6.75
N ARG A 92 -14.57 4.10 -8.06
CA ARG A 92 -15.82 4.40 -8.72
C ARG A 92 -16.18 3.31 -9.73
N ASN A 93 -17.18 2.49 -9.40
CA ASN A 93 -17.79 1.52 -10.33
C ASN A 93 -19.28 1.85 -10.50
N GLY A 94 -19.61 2.75 -11.42
CA GLY A 94 -20.94 3.38 -11.52
C GLY A 94 -21.15 4.46 -10.44
N SER A 95 -21.03 4.08 -9.16
CA SER A 95 -21.09 4.97 -7.99
C SER A 95 -19.80 4.99 -7.20
N TRP A 96 -19.61 6.04 -6.41
CA TRP A 96 -18.52 6.15 -5.44
C TRP A 96 -18.66 5.10 -4.34
N THR A 97 -17.59 4.36 -4.08
CA THR A 97 -17.53 3.35 -3.02
C THR A 97 -16.27 3.54 -2.21
N THR A 98 -16.36 3.34 -0.89
CA THR A 98 -15.24 3.47 0.03
C THR A 98 -15.27 2.35 1.06
N HIS A 99 -14.12 1.74 1.27
CA HIS A 99 -13.90 0.68 2.25
C HIS A 99 -12.79 1.13 3.19
N VAL A 100 -13.02 1.04 4.50
CA VAL A 100 -12.06 1.43 5.53
C VAL A 100 -11.95 0.30 6.53
N SER A 101 -10.76 -0.26 6.68
CA SER A 101 -10.44 -1.28 7.69
C SER A 101 -10.67 -0.77 9.11
N SER A 102 -10.79 -1.61 10.13
CA SER A 102 -10.87 -1.19 11.55
C SER A 102 -9.51 -0.99 12.22
N THR A 103 -8.44 -1.40 11.56
CA THR A 103 -7.07 -1.33 12.08
C THR A 103 -6.52 0.08 12.00
N THR A 104 -5.94 0.57 13.09
CA THR A 104 -5.19 1.83 13.10
C THR A 104 -3.75 1.56 12.69
N VAL A 105 -3.22 2.33 11.74
CA VAL A 105 -1.80 2.31 11.37
C VAL A 105 -0.98 2.94 12.51
N PRO A 106 0.06 2.27 13.01
CA PRO A 106 1.07 2.90 13.85
C PRO A 106 1.73 4.11 13.18
N LEU A 107 2.30 5.01 13.99
CA LEU A 107 2.91 6.24 13.51
C LEU A 107 4.43 6.15 13.56
N ASN A 108 5.08 6.92 12.69
CA ASN A 108 6.53 7.09 12.62
C ASN A 108 7.33 5.82 12.27
N GLU A 109 6.69 4.83 11.65
CA GLU A 109 7.34 3.66 11.08
C GLU A 109 6.82 3.37 9.66
N TRP A 110 7.60 2.60 8.90
CA TRP A 110 7.25 2.24 7.53
C TRP A 110 6.25 1.09 7.54
N HIS A 111 5.16 1.27 6.80
CA HIS A 111 4.16 0.24 6.56
C HIS A 111 3.95 0.02 5.08
N HIS A 112 3.66 -1.22 4.72
CA HIS A 112 3.16 -1.56 3.40
C HIS A 112 1.64 -1.66 3.45
N MET A 113 0.96 -0.98 2.54
CA MET A 113 -0.47 -1.16 2.33
C MET A 113 -0.71 -1.68 0.92
N ALA A 114 -1.59 -2.68 0.80
CA ALA A 114 -2.13 -3.11 -0.48
C ALA A 114 -3.65 -3.19 -0.40
N ALA A 115 -4.35 -2.68 -1.41
CA ALA A 115 -5.77 -2.85 -1.59
C ALA A 115 -6.04 -3.55 -2.92
N VAL A 116 -6.82 -4.62 -2.88
CA VAL A 116 -7.15 -5.47 -4.01
C VAL A 116 -8.65 -5.40 -4.24
N TYR A 117 -9.07 -5.16 -5.48
CA TYR A 117 -10.45 -5.32 -5.91
C TYR A 117 -10.49 -6.22 -7.15
N ASP A 118 -11.16 -7.37 -7.01
CA ASP A 118 -11.24 -8.41 -8.06
C ASP A 118 -12.40 -8.18 -9.05
N GLY A 119 -13.15 -7.08 -8.90
CA GLY A 119 -14.38 -6.79 -9.63
C GLY A 119 -15.66 -7.13 -8.85
N ALA A 120 -15.55 -7.82 -7.72
CA ALA A 120 -16.65 -8.17 -6.82
C ALA A 120 -16.33 -7.88 -5.35
N ASN A 121 -15.14 -8.21 -4.87
CA ASN A 121 -14.73 -8.12 -3.47
C ASN A 121 -13.50 -7.23 -3.30
N VAL A 122 -13.45 -6.51 -2.19
CA VAL A 122 -12.32 -5.70 -1.75
C VAL A 122 -11.60 -6.40 -0.59
N VAL A 123 -10.28 -6.48 -0.68
CA VAL A 123 -9.41 -6.90 0.43
C VAL A 123 -8.35 -5.83 0.67
N ILE A 124 -8.13 -5.44 1.92
CA ILE A 124 -7.06 -4.49 2.29
C ILE A 124 -6.08 -5.21 3.22
N TYR A 125 -4.79 -5.04 2.94
CA TYR A 125 -3.67 -5.56 3.72
C TYR A 125 -2.86 -4.40 4.31
N LEU A 126 -2.37 -4.59 5.53
CA LEU A 126 -1.36 -3.77 6.18
C LEU A 126 -0.22 -4.69 6.64
N ASP A 127 0.99 -4.45 6.16
CA ASP A 127 2.19 -5.27 6.41
C ASP A 127 1.97 -6.77 6.10
N GLY A 128 1.26 -7.03 4.99
CA GLY A 128 0.91 -8.38 4.54
C GLY A 128 -0.23 -9.04 5.33
N ILE A 129 -0.75 -8.40 6.38
CA ILE A 129 -1.88 -8.91 7.18
C ILE A 129 -3.19 -8.35 6.64
N GLN A 130 -4.16 -9.22 6.38
CA GLN A 130 -5.50 -8.79 5.97
C GLN A 130 -6.20 -8.02 7.10
N VAL A 131 -6.57 -6.77 6.84
CA VAL A 131 -7.24 -5.86 7.79
C VAL A 131 -8.67 -5.50 7.38
N TYR A 132 -9.06 -5.83 6.14
CA TYR A 132 -10.43 -5.66 5.64
C TYR A 132 -10.75 -6.72 4.59
N SER A 133 -12.01 -7.15 4.55
CA SER A 133 -12.60 -7.92 3.46
C SER A 133 -14.08 -7.54 3.35
N GLY A 134 -14.58 -7.32 2.14
CA GLY A 134 -16.00 -7.01 1.91
C GLY A 134 -16.35 -6.77 0.46
#